data_AF-A0A2N0R712-F1
#
_entry.id   AF-A0A2N0R712-F1
#
_cell.length_a   1.000
_cell.length_b   1.000
_cell.length_c   1.000
_cell.angle_alpha   90.00
_cell.angle_beta   90.00
_cell.angle_gamma   90.00
#
_symmetry.space_group_name_H-M   'P 1'
#
loop_
_entity.id
_entity.type
_entity.pdbx_description
1 polymer ?
#
loop_
_entity_poly.entity_id
_entity_poly.type
_entity_poly.pdbx_seq_one_letter_code
_entity_poly.pdbx_strand_id
1 'polypeptide(L)'
;MQDEKQGSSSNLSEQLKQISQLNQEKSNLQDQLAQSEADIQELKFQQGQYKSQLIQSQINHKEINDENLKLEKIAETYYQVSQNELKEIISAYQNIKLELVNLQLQNFQLEQNYQDLRFNSTSQIREFAEKENTLQSLITCLQNEKQALAGNLTEQLKQNKLTNQQIQIQTSQLEQEKINLQKMLVQTEANIQELKSQQENLIEQKEHLENQLNQFQVNYEQIEQEKIRLHNVVIGLSQDQKLTTKLKVKLEKEIALLEQKLINEEKIKKQLTQTLHIKENKINELEQRLISLDYERIKKLVDKRKELSEIEKELINKLTCGENTKEIHKEKEAKQKEMNELKQELVSTSASYDANRKKQVLNQVNNFLKTKGDFLISREEAIKKLQNCCNRLEIFTNKERSAFGFVKNMVSVEDKISKIKFADKYTKEFQNILTKYNDGLLQMNKNFYSLRNTVQENKELEVSLTIEVILKLDSFNLDKFKIFKFATNSQEGTKTQLNSSMMVEDINSLKKNLYELKSELKQEKKELKNLATD
;
A
#
# COMPACT_ATOMS: atom_id res chain seq x y z
N MET A 1 66.79 -119.04 -212.92
CA MET A 1 65.42 -118.58 -213.22
C MET A 1 64.66 -118.48 -211.91
N GLN A 2 64.04 -117.38 -211.45
CA GLN A 2 64.06 -115.95 -211.82
C GLN A 2 63.58 -115.13 -210.56
N ASP A 3 64.09 -113.98 -210.08
CA ASP A 3 65.43 -113.34 -210.08
C ASP A 3 65.59 -112.47 -208.79
N GLU A 4 65.85 -111.14 -208.83
CA GLU A 4 66.41 -110.35 -207.68
C GLU A 4 65.59 -109.14 -207.11
N LYS A 5 66.02 -108.67 -205.92
CA LYS A 5 65.71 -107.41 -205.15
C LYS A 5 64.45 -107.44 -204.25
N GLN A 6 64.41 -106.84 -203.04
CA GLN A 6 65.27 -105.84 -202.35
C GLN A 6 65.09 -105.92 -200.80
N GLY A 7 65.99 -105.34 -199.98
CA GLY A 7 65.85 -105.34 -198.50
C GLY A 7 66.63 -104.23 -197.75
N SER A 8 66.49 -104.22 -196.41
CA SER A 8 67.22 -103.40 -195.39
C SER A 8 66.81 -101.92 -195.15
N SER A 9 65.91 -101.63 -194.19
CA SER A 9 65.80 -100.31 -193.50
C SER A 9 64.81 -100.28 -192.30
N SER A 10 65.17 -100.78 -191.10
CA SER A 10 64.21 -100.72 -189.95
C SER A 10 64.75 -100.72 -188.50
N ASN A 11 66.03 -100.44 -188.20
CA ASN A 11 66.56 -100.63 -186.83
C ASN A 11 67.46 -99.50 -186.26
N LEU A 12 67.53 -98.31 -186.90
CA LEU A 12 68.42 -97.21 -186.44
C LEU A 12 67.68 -96.01 -185.80
N SER A 13 66.36 -95.93 -185.93
CA SER A 13 65.59 -94.72 -185.56
C SER A 13 65.28 -94.62 -184.05
N GLU A 14 65.07 -95.75 -183.36
CA GLU A 14 64.53 -95.73 -181.99
C GLU A 14 65.58 -95.35 -180.93
N GLN A 15 66.86 -95.71 -181.10
CA GLN A 15 67.89 -95.44 -180.09
C GLN A 15 68.18 -93.95 -179.88
N LEU A 16 68.04 -93.11 -180.92
CA LEU A 16 68.31 -91.66 -180.81
C LEU A 16 67.29 -90.92 -179.94
N LYS A 17 66.07 -91.46 -179.73
CA LYS A 17 65.07 -90.83 -178.87
C LYS A 17 65.41 -90.90 -177.38
N GLN A 18 65.99 -92.02 -176.91
CA GLN A 18 66.27 -92.22 -175.47
C GLN A 18 67.35 -91.27 -174.92
N ILE A 19 68.39 -90.98 -175.69
CA ILE A 19 69.53 -90.14 -175.22
C ILE A 19 69.10 -88.69 -174.93
N SER A 20 68.17 -88.15 -175.72
CA SER A 20 67.65 -86.79 -175.51
C SER A 20 66.95 -86.64 -174.15
N GLN A 21 66.22 -87.67 -173.74
CA GLN A 21 65.36 -87.64 -172.55
C GLN A 21 66.18 -87.66 -171.24
N LEU A 22 67.25 -88.46 -171.18
CA LEU A 22 68.17 -88.53 -170.04
C LEU A 22 68.93 -87.22 -169.78
N ASN A 23 69.31 -86.48 -170.84
CA ASN A 23 69.98 -85.19 -170.66
C ASN A 23 69.05 -84.13 -170.04
N GLN A 24 67.75 -84.20 -170.33
CA GLN A 24 66.76 -83.27 -169.76
C GLN A 24 66.50 -83.55 -168.27
N GLU A 25 66.46 -84.82 -167.84
CA GLU A 25 66.39 -85.18 -166.42
C GLU A 25 67.63 -84.71 -165.64
N LYS A 26 68.83 -84.85 -166.22
CA LYS A 26 70.07 -84.40 -165.56
C LYS A 26 70.06 -82.89 -165.28
N SER A 27 69.57 -82.08 -166.22
CA SER A 27 69.46 -80.63 -166.03
C SER A 27 68.53 -80.29 -164.86
N ASN A 28 67.34 -80.89 -164.82
CA ASN A 28 66.36 -80.67 -163.74
C ASN A 28 66.91 -81.00 -162.34
N LEU A 29 67.64 -82.11 -162.20
CA LEU A 29 68.24 -82.48 -160.91
C LEU A 29 69.34 -81.49 -160.46
N GLN A 30 70.05 -80.90 -161.42
CA GLN A 30 71.12 -79.94 -161.13
C GLN A 30 70.55 -78.59 -160.67
N ASP A 31 69.43 -78.14 -161.25
CA ASP A 31 68.70 -76.95 -160.81
C ASP A 31 68.05 -77.16 -159.42
N GLN A 32 67.49 -78.33 -159.15
CA GLN A 32 66.94 -78.68 -157.83
C GLN A 32 68.01 -78.67 -156.72
N LEU A 33 69.22 -79.14 -157.01
CA LEU A 33 70.33 -79.12 -156.05
C LEU A 33 70.74 -77.69 -155.69
N ALA A 34 70.85 -76.81 -156.69
CA ALA A 34 71.18 -75.40 -156.48
C ALA A 34 70.12 -74.68 -155.65
N GLN A 35 68.82 -74.97 -155.87
CA GLN A 35 67.75 -74.44 -155.02
C GLN A 35 67.86 -74.93 -153.58
N SER A 36 68.08 -76.23 -153.36
CA SER A 36 68.22 -76.79 -152.00
C SER A 36 69.43 -76.22 -151.25
N GLU A 37 70.51 -75.88 -151.95
CA GLU A 37 71.69 -75.27 -151.32
C GLU A 37 71.44 -73.81 -150.92
N ALA A 38 70.65 -73.06 -151.71
CA ALA A 38 70.18 -71.73 -151.34
C ALA A 38 69.23 -71.77 -150.12
N ASP A 39 68.25 -72.68 -150.10
CA ASP A 39 67.30 -72.85 -149.00
C ASP A 39 68.00 -73.17 -147.67
N ILE A 40 69.11 -73.93 -147.71
CA ILE A 40 69.93 -74.24 -146.51
C ILE A 40 70.65 -72.99 -145.97
N GLN A 41 71.10 -72.08 -146.83
CA GLN A 41 71.73 -70.82 -146.39
C GLN A 41 70.71 -69.84 -145.81
N GLU A 42 69.53 -69.73 -146.42
CA GLU A 42 68.36 -68.99 -145.92
C GLU A 42 68.00 -69.48 -144.50
N LEU A 43 67.84 -70.79 -144.30
CA LEU A 43 67.53 -71.38 -143.00
C LEU A 43 68.62 -71.14 -141.94
N LYS A 44 69.91 -71.16 -142.31
CA LYS A 44 71.01 -70.81 -141.38
C LYS A 44 70.96 -69.34 -140.97
N PHE A 45 70.67 -68.43 -141.89
CA PHE A 45 70.51 -67.01 -141.58
C PHE A 45 69.32 -66.79 -140.63
N GLN A 46 68.18 -67.40 -140.92
CA GLN A 46 67.00 -67.36 -140.05
C GLN A 46 67.28 -67.95 -138.66
N GLN A 47 68.01 -69.07 -138.56
CA GLN A 47 68.43 -69.65 -137.28
C GLN A 47 69.30 -68.68 -136.46
N GLY A 48 70.21 -67.94 -137.12
CA GLY A 48 71.00 -66.89 -136.50
C GLY A 48 70.14 -65.74 -135.94
N GLN A 49 69.14 -65.29 -136.71
CA GLN A 49 68.19 -64.26 -136.28
C GLN A 49 67.36 -64.72 -135.06
N TYR A 50 66.76 -65.90 -135.12
CA TYR A 50 65.98 -66.46 -134.01
C TYR A 50 66.81 -66.62 -132.73
N LYS A 51 68.07 -67.04 -132.83
CA LYS A 51 68.94 -67.21 -131.66
C LYS A 51 69.26 -65.86 -131.00
N SER A 52 69.51 -64.81 -131.79
CA SER A 52 69.72 -63.45 -131.27
C SER A 52 68.46 -62.88 -130.61
N GLN A 53 67.29 -63.08 -131.23
CA GLN A 53 65.99 -62.68 -130.64
C GLN A 53 65.72 -63.38 -129.31
N LEU A 54 66.00 -64.69 -129.21
CA LEU A 54 65.82 -65.45 -127.98
C LEU A 54 66.73 -64.95 -126.84
N ILE A 55 68.00 -64.67 -127.14
CA ILE A 55 68.95 -64.12 -126.15
C ILE A 55 68.47 -62.75 -125.66
N GLN A 56 68.04 -61.86 -126.57
CA GLN A 56 67.52 -60.55 -126.19
C GLN A 56 66.26 -60.67 -125.33
N SER A 57 65.34 -61.59 -125.66
CA SER A 57 64.15 -61.85 -124.86
C SER A 57 64.49 -62.34 -123.45
N GLN A 58 65.50 -63.20 -123.29
CA GLN A 58 65.98 -63.67 -121.99
C GLN A 58 66.62 -62.56 -121.15
N ILE A 59 67.40 -61.67 -121.76
CA ILE A 59 67.96 -60.48 -121.09
C ILE A 59 66.84 -59.57 -120.61
N ASN A 60 65.93 -59.18 -121.51
CA ASN A 60 64.79 -58.32 -121.18
C ASN A 60 63.93 -58.91 -120.05
N HIS A 61 63.63 -60.22 -120.09
CA HIS A 61 62.87 -60.89 -119.03
C HIS A 61 63.59 -60.81 -117.67
N LYS A 62 64.92 -60.98 -117.65
CA LYS A 62 65.69 -60.88 -116.41
C LYS A 62 65.69 -59.46 -115.86
N GLU A 63 65.89 -58.45 -116.72
CA GLU A 63 65.86 -57.03 -116.33
C GLU A 63 64.49 -56.63 -115.77
N ILE A 64 63.40 -57.02 -116.45
CA ILE A 64 62.01 -56.82 -115.96
C ILE A 64 61.79 -57.49 -114.60
N ASN A 65 62.30 -58.71 -114.40
CA ASN A 65 62.14 -59.42 -113.13
C ASN A 65 62.95 -58.79 -111.99
N ASP A 66 64.18 -58.33 -112.27
CA ASP A 66 65.03 -57.63 -111.29
C ASP A 66 64.47 -56.23 -110.95
N GLU A 67 63.76 -55.58 -111.89
CA GLU A 67 63.04 -54.32 -111.66
C GLU A 67 61.74 -54.52 -110.86
N ASN A 68 60.94 -55.54 -111.21
CA ASN A 68 59.75 -55.94 -110.44
C ASN A 68 60.10 -56.26 -108.99
N LEU A 69 61.20 -56.97 -108.72
CA LEU A 69 61.66 -57.28 -107.36
C LEU A 69 62.08 -56.03 -106.56
N LYS A 70 62.58 -54.97 -107.24
CA LYS A 70 62.84 -53.68 -106.59
C LYS A 70 61.53 -52.95 -106.27
N LEU A 71 60.57 -52.95 -107.20
CA LEU A 71 59.25 -52.35 -107.01
C LEU A 71 58.48 -53.04 -105.88
N GLU A 72 58.55 -54.37 -105.78
CA GLU A 72 57.94 -55.15 -104.70
C GLU A 72 58.51 -54.75 -103.32
N LYS A 73 59.85 -54.66 -103.19
CA LYS A 73 60.50 -54.19 -101.95
C LYS A 73 60.15 -52.76 -101.58
N ILE A 74 60.01 -51.87 -102.57
CA ILE A 74 59.56 -50.49 -102.35
C ILE A 74 58.10 -50.51 -101.86
N ALA A 75 57.20 -51.23 -102.52
CA ALA A 75 55.80 -51.35 -102.14
C ALA A 75 55.63 -51.96 -100.73
N GLU A 76 56.38 -53.00 -100.39
CA GLU A 76 56.39 -53.58 -99.05
C GLU A 76 56.89 -52.59 -98.00
N THR A 77 57.96 -51.84 -98.29
CA THR A 77 58.48 -50.80 -97.38
C THR A 77 57.43 -49.71 -97.13
N TYR A 78 56.79 -49.19 -98.19
CA TYR A 78 55.71 -48.21 -98.06
C TYR A 78 54.53 -48.76 -97.26
N TYR A 79 54.12 -50.01 -97.52
CA TYR A 79 53.05 -50.67 -96.79
C TYR A 79 53.36 -50.79 -95.29
N GLN A 80 54.57 -51.23 -94.93
CA GLN A 80 55.01 -51.36 -93.53
C GLN A 80 55.08 -50.00 -92.82
N VAL A 81 55.57 -48.95 -93.49
CA VAL A 81 55.57 -47.58 -92.94
C VAL A 81 54.13 -47.12 -92.67
N SER A 82 53.23 -47.22 -93.65
CA SER A 82 51.83 -46.81 -93.47
C SER A 82 51.07 -47.62 -92.42
N GLN A 83 51.40 -48.91 -92.23
CA GLN A 83 50.83 -49.72 -91.13
C GLN A 83 51.32 -49.26 -89.75
N ASN A 84 52.60 -48.88 -89.62
CA ASN A 84 53.13 -48.34 -88.38
C ASN A 84 52.55 -46.95 -88.06
N GLU A 85 52.49 -46.05 -89.04
CA GLU A 85 51.83 -44.74 -88.92
C GLU A 85 50.36 -44.89 -88.49
N LEU A 86 49.61 -45.80 -89.12
CA LEU A 86 48.22 -46.10 -88.76
C LEU A 86 48.09 -46.61 -87.31
N LYS A 87 49.01 -47.45 -86.86
CA LYS A 87 49.04 -47.98 -85.49
C LYS A 87 49.36 -46.91 -84.44
N GLU A 88 50.27 -45.98 -84.76
CA GLU A 88 50.56 -44.82 -83.91
C GLU A 88 49.35 -43.87 -83.82
N ILE A 89 48.71 -43.57 -84.96
CA ILE A 89 47.48 -42.74 -85.02
C ILE A 89 46.35 -43.37 -84.18
N ILE A 90 46.12 -44.69 -84.30
CA ILE A 90 45.10 -45.39 -83.51
C ILE A 90 45.41 -45.31 -82.01
N SER A 91 46.68 -45.48 -81.63
CA SER A 91 47.11 -45.42 -80.22
C SER A 91 46.96 -44.01 -79.64
N ALA A 92 47.35 -42.98 -80.40
CA ALA A 92 47.15 -41.58 -80.02
C ALA A 92 45.66 -41.22 -79.88
N TYR A 93 44.82 -41.66 -80.82
CA TYR A 93 43.36 -41.47 -80.75
C TYR A 93 42.74 -42.13 -79.52
N GLN A 94 43.17 -43.34 -79.15
CA GLN A 94 42.71 -44.01 -77.94
C GLN A 94 43.09 -43.25 -76.66
N ASN A 95 44.33 -42.74 -76.58
CA ASN A 95 44.78 -41.94 -75.45
C ASN A 95 43.98 -40.62 -75.32
N ILE A 96 43.81 -39.87 -76.42
CA ILE A 96 43.01 -38.64 -76.45
C ILE A 96 41.56 -38.92 -76.02
N LYS A 97 40.98 -40.04 -76.45
CA LYS A 97 39.62 -40.44 -76.06
C LYS A 97 39.50 -40.74 -74.56
N LEU A 98 40.51 -41.39 -73.96
CA LEU A 98 40.53 -41.66 -72.52
C LEU A 98 40.71 -40.38 -71.70
N GLU A 99 41.60 -39.48 -72.13
CA GLU A 99 41.83 -38.18 -71.50
C GLU A 99 40.56 -37.30 -71.56
N LEU A 100 39.86 -37.29 -72.70
CA LEU A 100 38.57 -36.60 -72.84
C LEU A 100 37.52 -37.11 -71.85
N VAL A 101 37.41 -38.43 -71.65
CA VAL A 101 36.49 -39.02 -70.66
C VAL A 101 36.87 -38.62 -69.23
N ASN A 102 38.16 -38.61 -68.90
CA ASN A 102 38.64 -38.17 -67.59
C ASN A 102 38.33 -36.68 -67.33
N LEU A 103 38.54 -35.81 -68.33
CA LEU A 103 38.20 -34.38 -68.25
C LEU A 103 36.69 -34.15 -68.14
N GLN A 104 35.87 -34.94 -68.84
CA GLN A 104 34.40 -34.90 -68.69
C GLN A 104 33.97 -35.27 -67.27
N LEU A 105 34.55 -36.32 -66.68
CA LEU A 105 34.27 -36.74 -65.31
C LEU A 105 34.70 -35.68 -64.28
N GLN A 106 35.88 -35.06 -64.46
CA GLN A 106 36.36 -33.97 -63.62
C GLN A 106 35.45 -32.73 -63.70
N ASN A 107 35.00 -32.35 -64.90
CA ASN A 107 34.06 -31.25 -65.08
C ASN A 107 32.72 -31.51 -64.39
N PHE A 108 32.18 -32.74 -64.47
CA PHE A 108 30.96 -33.12 -63.77
C PHE A 108 31.12 -33.00 -62.24
N GLN A 109 32.25 -33.46 -61.69
CA GLN A 109 32.53 -33.33 -60.25
C GLN A 109 32.67 -31.86 -59.82
N LEU A 110 33.32 -31.02 -60.64
CA LEU A 110 33.43 -29.58 -60.38
C LEU A 110 32.06 -28.89 -60.41
N GLU A 111 31.18 -29.27 -61.34
CA GLU A 111 29.82 -28.73 -61.40
C GLU A 111 29.00 -29.12 -60.17
N GLN A 112 29.07 -30.38 -59.71
CA GLN A 112 28.45 -30.80 -58.45
C GLN A 112 28.95 -29.99 -57.25
N ASN A 113 30.28 -29.91 -57.08
CA ASN A 113 30.90 -29.15 -56.00
C ASN A 113 30.49 -27.66 -56.01
N TYR A 114 30.31 -27.07 -57.20
CA TYR A 114 29.84 -25.69 -57.37
C TYR A 114 28.38 -25.53 -56.95
N GLN A 115 27.48 -26.46 -57.32
CA GLN A 115 26.08 -26.39 -56.89
C GLN A 115 25.93 -26.58 -55.37
N ASP A 116 26.69 -27.50 -54.77
CA ASP A 116 26.69 -27.72 -53.32
C ASP A 116 27.17 -26.47 -52.56
N LEU A 117 28.27 -25.86 -53.02
CA LEU A 117 28.77 -24.61 -52.45
C LEU A 117 27.73 -23.49 -52.58
N ARG A 118 27.11 -23.34 -53.76
CA ARG A 118 26.06 -22.36 -54.01
C ARG A 118 24.84 -22.56 -53.11
N PHE A 119 24.40 -23.81 -52.92
CA PHE A 119 23.29 -24.16 -52.04
C PHE A 119 23.61 -23.79 -50.59
N ASN A 120 24.77 -24.22 -50.08
CA ASN A 120 25.22 -23.93 -48.73
C ASN A 120 25.34 -22.42 -48.46
N SER A 121 25.97 -21.67 -49.37
CA SER A 121 26.05 -20.20 -49.27
C SER A 121 24.67 -19.54 -49.28
N THR A 122 23.74 -20.01 -50.13
CA THR A 122 22.37 -19.47 -50.19
C THR A 122 21.60 -19.74 -48.89
N SER A 123 21.80 -20.91 -48.28
CA SER A 123 21.20 -21.26 -46.98
C SER A 123 21.72 -20.36 -45.86
N GLN A 124 23.04 -20.15 -45.79
CA GLN A 124 23.66 -19.25 -44.81
C GLN A 124 23.18 -17.80 -44.96
N ILE A 125 23.09 -17.28 -46.20
CA ILE A 125 22.58 -15.92 -46.47
C ILE A 125 21.15 -15.76 -45.92
N ARG A 126 20.29 -16.77 -46.09
CA ARG A 126 18.94 -16.76 -45.54
C ARG A 126 18.93 -16.74 -44.02
N GLU A 127 19.73 -17.60 -43.38
CA GLU A 127 19.85 -17.65 -41.92
C GLU A 127 20.36 -16.33 -41.33
N PHE A 128 21.32 -15.67 -41.99
CA PHE A 128 21.77 -14.32 -41.60
C PHE A 128 20.67 -13.28 -41.73
N ALA A 129 19.91 -13.27 -42.84
CA ALA A 129 18.80 -12.34 -43.03
C ALA A 129 17.67 -12.53 -42.00
N GLU A 130 17.36 -13.77 -41.60
CA GLU A 130 16.37 -14.07 -40.55
C GLU A 130 16.84 -13.56 -39.17
N LYS A 131 18.12 -13.73 -38.85
CA LYS A 131 18.73 -13.18 -37.62
C LYS A 131 18.78 -11.64 -37.64
N GLU A 132 19.12 -11.03 -38.77
CA GLU A 132 19.14 -9.57 -38.95
C GLU A 132 17.75 -8.97 -38.74
N ASN A 133 16.71 -9.53 -39.36
CA ASN A 133 15.32 -9.09 -39.17
C ASN A 133 14.86 -9.22 -37.70
N THR A 134 15.29 -10.27 -37.00
CA THR A 134 15.00 -10.47 -35.58
C THR A 134 15.69 -9.41 -34.71
N LEU A 135 16.98 -9.14 -34.95
CA LEU A 135 17.74 -8.11 -34.26
C LEU A 135 17.17 -6.71 -34.52
N GLN A 136 16.81 -6.40 -35.77
CA GLN A 136 16.20 -5.12 -36.13
C GLN A 136 14.88 -4.89 -35.40
N SER A 137 14.06 -5.93 -35.27
CA SER A 137 12.80 -5.88 -34.52
C SER A 137 13.03 -5.61 -33.03
N LEU A 138 14.02 -6.28 -32.42
CA LEU A 138 14.42 -6.03 -31.02
C LEU A 138 14.95 -4.61 -30.81
N ILE A 139 15.74 -4.08 -31.74
CA ILE A 139 16.22 -2.69 -31.71
C ILE A 139 15.05 -1.70 -31.71
N THR A 140 14.03 -1.91 -32.55
CA THR A 140 12.82 -1.07 -32.56
C THR A 140 12.03 -1.16 -31.26
N CYS A 141 11.86 -2.36 -30.67
CA CYS A 141 11.23 -2.51 -29.36
C CYS A 141 11.96 -1.70 -28.26
N LEU A 142 13.28 -1.86 -28.15
CA LEU A 142 14.11 -1.15 -27.16
C LEU A 142 14.10 0.37 -27.37
N GLN A 143 14.03 0.85 -28.62
CA GLN A 143 13.88 2.27 -28.92
C GLN A 143 12.53 2.83 -28.43
N ASN A 144 11.44 2.08 -28.63
CA ASN A 144 10.11 2.46 -28.16
C ASN A 144 10.03 2.48 -26.62
N GLU A 145 10.58 1.46 -25.94
CA GLU A 145 10.67 1.41 -24.48
C GLU A 145 11.47 2.60 -23.93
N LYS A 146 12.61 2.93 -24.55
CA LYS A 146 13.42 4.11 -24.18
C LYS A 146 12.63 5.42 -24.31
N GLN A 147 11.82 5.58 -25.36
CA GLN A 147 10.97 6.76 -25.54
C GLN A 147 9.86 6.83 -24.48
N ALA A 148 9.18 5.72 -24.20
CA ALA A 148 8.15 5.65 -23.16
C ALA A 148 8.71 5.97 -21.76
N LEU A 149 9.88 5.42 -21.42
CA LEU A 149 10.56 5.69 -20.16
C LEU A 149 10.96 7.18 -20.02
N ALA A 150 11.47 7.80 -21.10
CA ALA A 150 11.80 9.22 -21.12
C ALA A 150 10.55 10.12 -20.94
N GLY A 151 9.41 9.73 -21.53
CA GLY A 151 8.13 10.39 -21.32
C GLY A 151 7.67 10.34 -19.85
N ASN A 152 7.68 9.14 -19.26
CA ASN A 152 7.31 8.92 -17.86
C ASN A 152 8.19 9.72 -16.88
N LEU A 153 9.52 9.70 -17.07
CA LEU A 153 10.47 10.50 -16.29
C LEU A 153 10.20 12.00 -16.40
N THR A 154 9.88 12.48 -17.61
CA THR A 154 9.56 13.90 -17.84
C THR A 154 8.30 14.33 -17.10
N GLU A 155 7.26 13.49 -17.09
CA GLU A 155 6.02 13.79 -16.38
C GLU A 155 6.19 13.72 -14.86
N GLN A 156 6.93 12.73 -14.36
CA GLN A 156 7.27 12.62 -12.93
C GLN A 156 8.10 13.85 -12.45
N LEU A 157 9.00 14.37 -13.27
CA LEU A 157 9.74 15.61 -12.97
C LEU A 157 8.83 16.84 -12.91
N LYS A 158 7.82 16.95 -13.77
CA LYS A 158 6.81 18.02 -13.68
C LYS A 158 5.99 17.91 -12.39
N GLN A 159 5.52 16.71 -12.06
CA GLN A 159 4.75 16.46 -10.84
C GLN A 159 5.56 16.83 -9.59
N ASN A 160 6.81 16.34 -9.47
CA ASN A 160 7.70 16.70 -8.36
C ASN A 160 7.92 18.22 -8.25
N LYS A 161 8.01 18.94 -9.36
CA LYS A 161 8.14 20.40 -9.35
C LYS A 161 6.89 21.10 -8.80
N LEU A 162 5.70 20.63 -9.17
CA LEU A 162 4.43 21.14 -8.63
C LEU A 162 4.27 20.81 -7.14
N THR A 163 4.58 19.58 -6.72
CA THR A 163 4.54 19.16 -5.31
C THR A 163 5.49 20.00 -4.46
N ASN A 164 6.72 20.27 -4.93
CA ASN A 164 7.67 21.13 -4.23
C ASN A 164 7.17 22.57 -4.09
N GLN A 165 6.53 23.13 -5.13
CA GLN A 165 5.89 24.46 -5.03
C GLN A 165 4.77 24.48 -3.99
N GLN A 166 3.95 23.43 -3.93
CA GLN A 166 2.86 23.31 -2.95
C GLN A 166 3.37 23.17 -1.50
N ILE A 167 4.43 22.38 -1.28
CA ILE A 167 5.13 22.26 0.01
C ILE A 167 5.71 23.61 0.45
N GLN A 168 6.28 24.38 -0.49
CA GLN A 168 6.85 25.69 -0.20
C GLN A 168 5.77 26.68 0.26
N ILE A 169 4.60 26.70 -0.40
CA ILE A 169 3.44 27.52 0.00
C ILE A 169 2.96 27.13 1.41
N GLN A 170 2.80 25.83 1.69
CA GLN A 170 2.38 25.36 3.01
C GLN A 170 3.40 25.72 4.12
N THR A 171 4.70 25.64 3.80
CA THR A 171 5.77 26.01 4.73
C THR A 171 5.69 27.50 5.09
N SER A 172 5.52 28.38 4.11
CA SER A 172 5.33 29.83 4.35
C SER A 172 4.06 30.15 5.15
N GLN A 173 2.97 29.39 4.95
CA GLN A 173 1.75 29.52 5.74
C GLN A 173 1.99 29.16 7.22
N LEU A 174 2.61 28.00 7.49
CA LEU A 174 2.93 27.55 8.84
C LEU A 174 3.91 28.49 9.55
N GLU A 175 4.87 29.06 8.83
CA GLU A 175 5.81 30.04 9.38
C GLU A 175 5.11 31.35 9.76
N GLN A 176 4.12 31.79 8.98
CA GLN A 176 3.28 32.94 9.32
C GLN A 176 2.35 32.66 10.52
N GLU A 177 1.78 31.46 10.62
CA GLU A 177 0.99 31.03 11.80
C GLU A 177 1.84 30.99 13.06
N LYS A 178 3.07 30.46 12.99
CA LYS A 178 4.04 30.47 14.10
C LYS A 178 4.31 31.90 14.60
N ILE A 179 4.54 32.85 13.69
CA ILE A 179 4.73 34.27 14.05
C ILE A 179 3.49 34.84 14.74
N ASN A 180 2.29 34.50 14.26
CA ASN A 180 1.03 34.98 14.85
C ASN A 180 0.79 34.41 16.26
N LEU A 181 1.02 33.10 16.45
CA LEU A 181 0.93 32.44 17.75
C LEU A 181 1.96 33.01 18.74
N GLN A 182 3.19 33.28 18.28
CA GLN A 182 4.23 33.85 19.14
C GLN A 182 3.90 35.29 19.58
N LYS A 183 3.27 36.11 18.71
CA LYS A 183 2.71 37.42 19.11
C LYS A 183 1.61 37.28 20.17
N MET A 184 0.68 36.34 20.02
CA MET A 184 -0.37 36.11 21.03
C MET A 184 0.20 35.62 22.36
N LEU A 185 1.27 34.81 22.34
CA LEU A 185 1.92 34.30 23.54
C LEU A 185 2.59 35.44 24.32
N VAL A 186 3.35 36.32 23.65
CA VAL A 186 3.94 37.52 24.26
C VAL A 186 2.87 38.43 24.87
N GLN A 187 1.76 38.67 24.17
CA GLN A 187 0.65 39.46 24.71
C GLN A 187 0.01 38.80 25.94
N THR A 188 -0.16 37.46 25.92
CA THR A 188 -0.72 36.71 27.04
C THR A 188 0.20 36.76 28.26
N GLU A 189 1.51 36.68 28.06
CA GLU A 189 2.51 36.79 29.11
C GLU A 189 2.53 38.20 29.74
N ALA A 190 2.45 39.25 28.92
CA ALA A 190 2.29 40.63 29.41
C ALA A 190 1.03 40.79 30.29
N ASN A 191 -0.11 40.28 29.83
CA ASN A 191 -1.37 40.31 30.60
C ASN A 191 -1.26 39.53 31.92
N ILE A 192 -0.52 38.42 31.95
CA ILE A 192 -0.30 37.64 33.18
C ILE A 192 0.56 38.42 34.19
N GLN A 193 1.59 39.14 33.73
CA GLN A 193 2.42 39.96 34.62
C GLN A 193 1.64 41.17 35.18
N GLU A 194 0.77 41.79 34.37
CA GLU A 194 -0.12 42.85 34.85
C GLU A 194 -1.07 42.32 35.94
N LEU A 195 -1.70 41.17 35.71
CA LEU A 195 -2.59 40.53 36.70
C LEU A 195 -1.85 40.12 37.99
N LYS A 196 -0.57 39.71 37.91
CA LYS A 196 0.26 39.47 39.10
C LYS A 196 0.50 40.75 39.90
N SER A 197 0.87 41.85 39.24
CA SER A 197 1.06 43.15 39.88
C SER A 197 -0.23 43.64 40.57
N GLN A 198 -1.39 43.47 39.91
CA GLN A 198 -2.70 43.75 40.51
C GLN A 198 -3.00 42.85 41.72
N GLN A 199 -2.66 41.56 41.66
CA GLN A 199 -2.82 40.61 42.76
C GLN A 199 -1.94 40.99 43.97
N GLU A 200 -0.68 41.37 43.73
CA GLU A 200 0.28 41.73 44.78
C GLU A 200 -0.15 43.00 45.52
N ASN A 201 -0.61 44.02 44.79
CA ASN A 201 -1.21 45.24 45.36
C ASN A 201 -2.48 44.92 46.19
N LEU A 202 -3.33 44.00 45.74
CA LEU A 202 -4.49 43.53 46.52
C LEU A 202 -4.08 42.76 47.80
N ILE A 203 -2.94 42.07 47.82
CA ILE A 203 -2.40 41.41 49.01
C ILE A 203 -1.91 42.46 50.02
N GLU A 204 -1.16 43.47 49.58
CA GLU A 204 -0.72 44.58 50.45
C GLU A 204 -1.93 45.33 51.05
N GLN A 205 -2.95 45.63 50.25
CA GLN A 205 -4.19 46.24 50.73
C GLN A 205 -4.92 45.37 51.75
N LYS A 206 -4.96 44.04 51.54
CA LYS A 206 -5.53 43.10 52.51
C LYS A 206 -4.76 43.14 53.83
N GLU A 207 -3.43 43.03 53.78
CA GLU A 207 -2.58 43.01 54.97
C GLU A 207 -2.70 44.32 55.78
N HIS A 208 -2.75 45.46 55.11
CA HIS A 208 -3.03 46.75 55.74
C HIS A 208 -4.41 46.79 56.44
N LEU A 209 -5.47 46.26 55.80
CA LEU A 209 -6.80 46.16 56.40
C LEU A 209 -6.84 45.17 57.58
N GLU A 210 -6.11 44.07 57.51
CA GLU A 210 -5.99 43.05 58.55
C GLU A 210 -5.27 43.62 59.79
N ASN A 211 -4.22 44.43 59.59
CA ASN A 211 -3.58 45.20 60.64
C ASN A 211 -4.50 46.26 61.26
N GLN A 212 -5.29 46.99 60.46
CA GLN A 212 -6.31 47.90 60.99
C GLN A 212 -7.38 47.16 61.80
N LEU A 213 -7.83 45.99 61.35
CA LEU A 213 -8.81 45.17 62.05
C LEU A 213 -8.29 44.73 63.43
N ASN A 214 -7.04 44.24 63.49
CA ASN A 214 -6.37 43.88 64.75
C ASN A 214 -6.32 45.08 65.72
N GLN A 215 -5.98 46.27 65.22
CA GLN A 215 -5.97 47.50 66.02
C GLN A 215 -7.38 47.86 66.57
N PHE A 216 -8.42 47.70 65.75
CA PHE A 216 -9.81 47.85 66.18
C PHE A 216 -10.22 46.82 67.24
N GLN A 217 -9.70 45.60 67.14
CA GLN A 217 -10.01 44.51 68.07
C GLN A 217 -9.39 44.77 69.46
N VAL A 218 -8.13 45.23 69.51
CA VAL A 218 -7.48 45.69 70.76
C VAL A 218 -8.24 46.86 71.39
N ASN A 219 -8.65 47.84 70.57
CA ASN A 219 -9.47 48.97 71.06
C ASN A 219 -10.84 48.50 71.57
N TYR A 220 -11.45 47.48 70.95
CA TYR A 220 -12.72 46.91 71.39
C TYR A 220 -12.59 46.18 72.73
N GLU A 221 -11.52 45.41 72.94
CA GLU A 221 -11.26 44.77 74.24
C GLU A 221 -11.02 45.79 75.35
N GLN A 222 -10.30 46.89 75.08
CA GLN A 222 -10.18 48.00 76.03
C GLN A 222 -11.55 48.63 76.36
N ILE A 223 -12.42 48.80 75.35
CA ILE A 223 -13.78 49.32 75.55
C ILE A 223 -14.67 48.32 76.32
N GLU A 224 -14.54 47.01 76.11
CA GLU A 224 -15.23 45.99 76.92
C GLU A 224 -14.77 46.02 78.39
N GLN A 225 -13.46 46.11 78.64
CA GLN A 225 -12.93 46.25 80.01
C GLN A 225 -13.45 47.53 80.69
N GLU A 226 -13.41 48.67 80.00
CA GLU A 226 -13.93 49.93 80.54
C GLU A 226 -15.47 49.93 80.64
N LYS A 227 -16.18 49.19 79.78
CA LYS A 227 -17.63 48.95 79.88
C LYS A 227 -17.98 48.09 81.09
N ILE A 228 -17.20 47.06 81.42
CA ILE A 228 -17.38 46.27 82.65
C ILE A 228 -17.15 47.15 83.89
N ARG A 229 -16.10 47.97 83.87
CA ARG A 229 -15.82 48.97 84.92
C ARG A 229 -16.96 49.99 85.07
N LEU A 230 -17.47 50.54 83.96
CA LEU A 230 -18.63 51.44 83.94
C LEU A 230 -19.92 50.72 84.34
N HIS A 231 -20.09 49.44 84.02
CA HIS A 231 -21.24 48.65 84.45
C HIS A 231 -21.27 48.48 85.98
N ASN A 232 -20.12 48.25 86.61
CA ASN A 232 -19.99 48.25 88.07
C ASN A 232 -20.32 49.62 88.69
N VAL A 233 -19.96 50.73 88.03
CA VAL A 233 -20.38 52.09 88.42
C VAL A 233 -21.89 52.31 88.21
N VAL A 234 -22.47 51.78 87.14
CA VAL A 234 -23.90 51.87 86.81
C VAL A 234 -24.77 51.02 87.75
N ILE A 235 -24.27 49.90 88.28
CA ILE A 235 -24.92 49.15 89.37
C ILE A 235 -25.01 50.03 90.63
N GLY A 236 -24.00 50.86 90.90
CA GLY A 236 -24.04 51.88 91.96
C GLY A 236 -24.91 53.11 91.66
N LEU A 237 -25.35 53.30 90.41
CA LEU A 237 -26.15 54.44 89.95
C LEU A 237 -27.56 54.05 89.48
N SER A 238 -28.03 52.83 89.77
CA SER A 238 -29.36 52.37 89.37
C SER A 238 -30.46 52.86 90.32
N GLN A 239 -30.54 54.19 90.47
CA GLN A 239 -31.80 54.88 90.67
C GLN A 239 -32.05 55.79 89.45
N ASP A 240 -33.31 55.79 89.04
CA ASP A 240 -33.91 56.62 87.99
C ASP A 240 -33.73 56.20 86.51
N GLN A 241 -34.78 56.49 85.74
CA GLN A 241 -35.28 55.60 84.69
C GLN A 241 -35.37 56.32 83.33
N LYS A 242 -34.25 56.44 82.61
CA LYS A 242 -34.23 57.15 81.30
C LYS A 242 -33.20 56.72 80.24
N LEU A 243 -32.68 55.48 80.28
CA LEU A 243 -31.62 55.04 79.34
C LEU A 243 -32.05 54.06 78.23
N THR A 244 -33.29 53.55 78.26
CA THR A 244 -33.68 52.33 77.54
C THR A 244 -33.81 52.46 76.01
N THR A 245 -34.05 53.67 75.48
CA THR A 245 -34.32 53.87 74.04
C THR A 245 -33.07 54.13 73.20
N LYS A 246 -32.00 54.70 73.76
CA LYS A 246 -30.80 55.12 72.99
C LYS A 246 -29.84 53.96 72.71
N LEU A 247 -29.81 52.96 73.59
CA LEU A 247 -29.00 51.74 73.46
C LEU A 247 -29.56 50.77 72.41
N LYS A 248 -30.90 50.63 72.37
CA LYS A 248 -31.60 49.78 71.40
C LYS A 248 -31.33 50.21 69.94
N VAL A 249 -31.41 51.52 69.66
CA VAL A 249 -31.14 52.10 68.33
C VAL A 249 -29.69 51.94 67.88
N LYS A 250 -28.72 51.84 68.80
CA LYS A 250 -27.33 51.51 68.46
C LYS A 250 -27.18 50.05 68.04
N LEU A 251 -27.74 49.12 68.82
CA LEU A 251 -27.70 47.68 68.53
C LEU A 251 -28.41 47.35 67.21
N GLU A 252 -29.56 47.96 66.93
CA GLU A 252 -30.29 47.77 65.66
C GLU A 252 -29.46 48.23 64.44
N LYS A 253 -28.70 49.33 64.56
CA LYS A 253 -27.77 49.76 63.49
C LYS A 253 -26.59 48.82 63.29
N GLU A 254 -26.05 48.26 64.37
CA GLU A 254 -24.88 47.37 64.35
C GLU A 254 -25.24 45.99 63.77
N ILE A 255 -26.42 45.46 64.12
CA ILE A 255 -26.99 44.25 63.51
C ILE A 255 -27.18 44.43 62.00
N ALA A 256 -27.79 45.54 61.55
CA ALA A 256 -27.98 45.80 60.12
C ALA A 256 -26.65 45.88 59.33
N LEU A 257 -25.58 46.36 59.97
CA LEU A 257 -24.25 46.45 59.38
C LEU A 257 -23.59 45.06 59.24
N LEU A 258 -23.82 44.17 60.21
CA LEU A 258 -23.38 42.76 60.15
C LEU A 258 -24.18 41.94 59.13
N GLU A 259 -25.50 42.14 59.04
CA GLU A 259 -26.35 41.53 58.02
C GLU A 259 -25.86 41.92 56.61
N GLN A 260 -25.51 43.18 56.39
CA GLN A 260 -24.98 43.65 55.10
C GLN A 260 -23.60 43.05 54.75
N LYS A 261 -22.74 42.80 55.75
CA LYS A 261 -21.47 42.07 55.54
C LYS A 261 -21.72 40.61 55.17
N LEU A 262 -22.63 39.93 55.87
CA LEU A 262 -22.99 38.52 55.60
C LEU A 262 -23.53 38.34 54.17
N ILE A 263 -24.38 39.25 53.70
CA ILE A 263 -24.90 39.26 52.32
C ILE A 263 -23.75 39.39 51.29
N ASN A 264 -22.73 40.22 51.57
CA ASN A 264 -21.58 40.35 50.69
C ASN A 264 -20.71 39.08 50.68
N GLU A 265 -20.49 38.44 51.83
CA GLU A 265 -19.76 37.16 51.90
C GLU A 265 -20.48 36.02 51.16
N GLU A 266 -21.82 35.90 51.31
CA GLU A 266 -22.60 34.93 50.53
C GLU A 266 -22.49 35.18 49.02
N LYS A 267 -22.46 36.45 48.58
CA LYS A 267 -22.29 36.82 47.18
C LYS A 267 -20.91 36.40 46.64
N ILE A 268 -19.83 36.65 47.40
CA ILE A 268 -18.47 36.24 47.04
C ILE A 268 -18.38 34.70 46.96
N LYS A 269 -18.90 34.00 47.97
CA LYS A 269 -18.96 32.53 48.00
C LYS A 269 -19.67 31.97 46.76
N LYS A 270 -20.80 32.57 46.36
CA LYS A 270 -21.57 32.16 45.17
C LYS A 270 -20.77 32.38 43.87
N GLN A 271 -20.07 33.51 43.74
CA GLN A 271 -19.21 33.80 42.58
C GLN A 271 -18.03 32.83 42.49
N LEU A 272 -17.30 32.59 43.59
CA LEU A 272 -16.19 31.63 43.62
C LEU A 272 -16.63 30.21 43.25
N THR A 273 -17.80 29.77 43.74
CA THR A 273 -18.38 28.47 43.40
C THR A 273 -18.68 28.34 41.90
N GLN A 274 -19.21 29.40 41.27
CA GLN A 274 -19.45 29.43 39.82
C GLN A 274 -18.14 29.39 39.03
N THR A 275 -17.12 30.17 39.42
CA THR A 275 -15.81 30.19 38.76
C THR A 275 -15.11 28.83 38.83
N LEU A 276 -15.14 28.16 40.00
CA LEU A 276 -14.61 26.81 40.16
C LEU A 276 -15.29 25.81 39.20
N HIS A 277 -16.62 25.82 39.15
CA HIS A 277 -17.38 24.95 38.23
C HIS A 277 -17.03 25.20 36.75
N ILE A 278 -16.80 26.45 36.35
CA ILE A 278 -16.37 26.78 34.97
C ILE A 278 -14.98 26.22 34.68
N LYS A 279 -14.04 26.34 35.63
CA LYS A 279 -12.67 25.80 35.48
C LYS A 279 -12.67 24.27 35.44
N GLU A 280 -13.46 23.61 36.31
CA GLU A 280 -13.61 22.16 36.38
C GLU A 280 -14.21 21.61 35.06
N ASN A 281 -15.25 22.25 34.52
CA ASN A 281 -15.77 21.93 33.18
C ASN A 281 -14.70 22.07 32.09
N LYS A 282 -13.86 23.10 32.14
CA LYS A 282 -12.83 23.32 31.11
C LYS A 282 -11.70 22.30 31.19
N ILE A 283 -11.34 21.84 32.39
CA ILE A 283 -10.40 20.74 32.59
C ILE A 283 -10.97 19.46 31.97
N ASN A 284 -12.23 19.11 32.27
CA ASN A 284 -12.89 17.94 31.69
C ASN A 284 -12.93 17.96 30.15
N GLU A 285 -13.15 19.13 29.53
CA GLU A 285 -13.12 19.30 28.07
C GLU A 285 -11.70 19.05 27.50
N LEU A 286 -10.64 19.48 28.19
CA LEU A 286 -9.26 19.28 27.77
C LEU A 286 -8.82 17.81 27.95
N GLU A 287 -9.23 17.16 29.05
CA GLU A 287 -8.99 15.72 29.27
C GLU A 287 -9.65 14.88 28.16
N GLN A 288 -10.89 15.20 27.77
CA GLN A 288 -11.56 14.53 26.65
C GLN A 288 -10.86 14.76 25.30
N ARG A 289 -10.37 15.97 25.02
CA ARG A 289 -9.59 16.25 23.80
C ARG A 289 -8.30 15.44 23.75
N LEU A 290 -7.62 15.27 24.89
CA LEU A 290 -6.39 14.46 24.98
C LEU A 290 -6.67 12.98 24.68
N ILE A 291 -7.72 12.41 25.27
CA ILE A 291 -8.17 11.03 25.01
C ILE A 291 -8.48 10.82 23.51
N SER A 292 -9.15 11.79 22.87
CA SER A 292 -9.46 11.74 21.43
C SER A 292 -8.20 11.76 20.55
N LEU A 293 -7.20 12.57 20.91
CA LEU A 293 -5.93 12.67 20.18
C LEU A 293 -5.08 11.40 20.33
N ASP A 294 -5.01 10.83 21.54
CA ASP A 294 -4.33 9.55 21.78
C ASP A 294 -5.00 8.42 20.97
N TYR A 295 -6.33 8.36 20.93
CA TYR A 295 -7.07 7.40 20.10
C TYR A 295 -6.79 7.56 18.59
N GLU A 296 -6.78 8.79 18.07
CA GLU A 296 -6.41 9.05 16.68
C GLU A 296 -4.96 8.63 16.38
N ARG A 297 -4.03 8.86 17.31
CA ARG A 297 -2.63 8.44 17.16
C ARG A 297 -2.51 6.92 17.13
N ILE A 298 -3.15 6.23 18.07
CA ILE A 298 -3.23 4.75 18.12
C ILE A 298 -3.77 4.20 16.80
N LYS A 299 -4.87 4.75 16.27
CA LYS A 299 -5.44 4.31 14.99
C LYS A 299 -4.42 4.44 13.83
N LYS A 300 -3.79 5.61 13.69
CA LYS A 300 -2.77 5.88 12.65
C LYS A 300 -1.55 4.95 12.78
N LEU A 301 -1.10 4.66 14.02
CA LEU A 301 0.00 3.72 14.28
C LEU A 301 -0.38 2.26 13.93
N VAL A 302 -1.61 1.84 14.25
CA VAL A 302 -2.14 0.51 13.91
C VAL A 302 -2.26 0.33 12.39
N ASP A 303 -2.74 1.33 11.66
CA ASP A 303 -2.88 1.24 10.21
C ASP A 303 -1.50 1.22 9.51
N LYS A 304 -0.56 2.09 9.90
CA LYS A 304 0.83 2.05 9.40
C LYS A 304 1.54 0.71 9.70
N ARG A 305 1.23 0.09 10.85
CA ARG A 305 1.76 -1.25 11.20
C ARG A 305 1.22 -2.35 10.26
N LYS A 306 -0.01 -2.24 9.75
CA LYS A 306 -0.55 -3.19 8.76
C LYS A 306 0.17 -3.04 7.42
N GLU A 307 0.30 -1.81 6.92
CA GLU A 307 1.03 -1.49 5.68
C GLU A 307 2.45 -2.06 5.69
N LEU A 308 3.20 -1.84 6.79
CA LEU A 308 4.56 -2.40 6.94
C LEU A 308 4.57 -3.93 7.00
N SER A 309 3.55 -4.57 7.57
CA SER A 309 3.42 -6.03 7.58
C SER A 309 3.09 -6.61 6.20
N GLU A 310 2.41 -5.86 5.33
CA GLU A 310 2.16 -6.24 3.94
C GLU A 310 3.44 -6.10 3.10
N ILE A 311 4.19 -5.00 3.25
CA ILE A 311 5.50 -4.80 2.63
C ILE A 311 6.47 -5.92 3.06
N GLU A 312 6.52 -6.29 4.35
CA GLU A 312 7.41 -7.37 4.80
C GLU A 312 7.04 -8.74 4.19
N LYS A 313 5.75 -9.04 4.02
CA LYS A 313 5.30 -10.26 3.31
C LYS A 313 5.72 -10.23 1.84
N GLU A 314 5.62 -9.09 1.17
CA GLU A 314 6.06 -8.94 -0.22
C GLU A 314 7.58 -9.17 -0.35
N LEU A 315 8.39 -8.59 0.54
CA LEU A 315 9.84 -8.81 0.59
C LEU A 315 10.19 -10.29 0.85
N ILE A 316 9.46 -10.98 1.73
CA ILE A 316 9.63 -12.42 1.97
C ILE A 316 9.29 -13.25 0.73
N ASN A 317 8.23 -12.90 -0.01
CA ASN A 317 7.88 -13.58 -1.25
C ASN A 317 8.98 -13.39 -2.31
N LYS A 318 9.50 -12.17 -2.50
CA LYS A 318 10.60 -11.87 -3.43
C LYS A 318 11.88 -12.66 -3.12
N LEU A 319 12.25 -12.77 -1.85
CA LEU A 319 13.37 -13.63 -1.40
C LEU A 319 13.13 -15.11 -1.73
N THR A 320 11.88 -15.58 -1.63
CA THR A 320 11.50 -16.97 -1.92
C THR A 320 11.55 -17.27 -3.43
N CYS A 321 11.31 -16.26 -4.28
CA CYS A 321 11.41 -16.35 -5.74
C CYS A 321 12.84 -16.26 -6.30
N GLY A 322 13.86 -16.06 -5.46
CA GLY A 322 15.26 -16.01 -5.90
C GLY A 322 15.73 -14.66 -6.46
N GLU A 323 15.02 -13.57 -6.18
CA GLU A 323 15.45 -12.21 -6.53
C GLU A 323 16.70 -11.75 -5.76
N ASN A 324 17.26 -10.59 -6.12
CA ASN A 324 18.56 -10.09 -5.68
C ASN A 324 18.70 -9.96 -4.15
N THR A 325 19.25 -11.01 -3.52
CA THR A 325 19.05 -11.29 -2.09
C THR A 325 19.63 -10.26 -1.12
N LYS A 326 20.75 -9.61 -1.48
CA LYS A 326 21.48 -8.67 -0.60
C LYS A 326 20.74 -7.36 -0.33
N GLU A 327 20.06 -6.82 -1.33
CA GLU A 327 19.38 -5.54 -1.22
C GLU A 327 18.04 -5.71 -0.48
N ILE A 328 17.29 -6.75 -0.83
CA ILE A 328 16.04 -7.14 -0.18
C ILE A 328 16.26 -7.47 1.32
N HIS A 329 17.38 -8.10 1.70
CA HIS A 329 17.73 -8.31 3.11
C HIS A 329 17.92 -7.00 3.89
N LYS A 330 18.63 -6.01 3.32
CA LYS A 330 18.84 -4.70 3.95
C LYS A 330 17.52 -3.94 4.11
N GLU A 331 16.67 -3.96 3.09
CA GLU A 331 15.34 -3.34 3.17
C GLU A 331 14.48 -4.00 4.24
N LYS A 332 14.47 -5.34 4.30
CA LYS A 332 13.77 -6.10 5.34
C LYS A 332 14.26 -5.74 6.75
N GLU A 333 15.57 -5.65 6.98
CA GLU A 333 16.13 -5.24 8.27
C GLU A 333 15.70 -3.82 8.66
N ALA A 334 15.73 -2.87 7.70
CA ALA A 334 15.27 -1.50 7.93
C ALA A 334 13.77 -1.44 8.29
N LYS A 335 12.93 -2.19 7.56
CA LYS A 335 11.48 -2.27 7.82
C LYS A 335 11.15 -2.98 9.13
N GLN A 336 11.91 -4.01 9.48
CA GLN A 336 11.79 -4.68 10.78
C GLN A 336 12.15 -3.74 11.94
N LYS A 337 13.17 -2.87 11.76
CA LYS A 337 13.51 -1.83 12.74
C LYS A 337 12.39 -0.79 12.88
N GLU A 338 11.88 -0.25 11.77
CA GLU A 338 10.75 0.69 11.75
C GLU A 338 9.51 0.09 12.46
N MET A 339 9.21 -1.19 12.23
CA MET A 339 8.11 -1.87 12.92
C MET A 339 8.36 -2.07 14.43
N ASN A 340 9.60 -2.21 14.88
CA ASN A 340 9.90 -2.33 16.31
C ASN A 340 9.78 -0.97 17.03
N GLU A 341 10.24 0.11 16.39
CA GLU A 341 10.04 1.49 16.88
C GLU A 341 8.53 1.81 16.98
N LEU A 342 7.72 1.46 15.97
CA LEU A 342 6.26 1.63 15.99
C LEU A 342 5.55 0.78 17.06
N LYS A 343 6.01 -0.46 17.34
CA LYS A 343 5.47 -1.27 18.44
C LYS A 343 5.72 -0.59 19.79
N GLN A 344 6.92 -0.04 20.00
CA GLN A 344 7.27 0.65 21.24
C GLN A 344 6.45 1.93 21.41
N GLU A 345 6.28 2.73 20.35
CA GLU A 345 5.42 3.91 20.39
C GLU A 345 3.97 3.53 20.69
N LEU A 346 3.41 2.53 20.00
CA LEU A 346 2.04 2.06 20.21
C LEU A 346 1.79 1.61 21.66
N VAL A 347 2.72 0.87 22.27
CA VAL A 347 2.62 0.48 23.69
C VAL A 347 2.60 1.71 24.60
N SER A 348 3.46 2.70 24.34
CA SER A 348 3.52 3.94 25.13
C SER A 348 2.24 4.78 25.01
N THR A 349 1.72 4.98 23.79
CA THR A 349 0.49 5.75 23.56
C THR A 349 -0.74 5.03 24.10
N SER A 350 -0.85 3.70 23.97
CA SER A 350 -1.96 2.93 24.56
C SER A 350 -1.95 3.02 26.09
N ALA A 351 -0.77 2.96 26.74
CA ALA A 351 -0.67 3.14 28.19
C ALA A 351 -1.11 4.55 28.64
N SER A 352 -0.74 5.61 27.89
CA SER A 352 -1.24 6.98 28.11
C SER A 352 -2.77 7.05 27.99
N TYR A 353 -3.32 6.49 26.90
CA TYR A 353 -4.75 6.48 26.60
C TYR A 353 -5.56 5.83 27.73
N ASP A 354 -5.19 4.63 28.15
CA ASP A 354 -5.91 3.90 29.21
C ASP A 354 -5.74 4.56 30.59
N ALA A 355 -4.57 5.13 30.90
CA ALA A 355 -4.35 5.89 32.12
C ALA A 355 -5.23 7.17 32.19
N ASN A 356 -5.34 7.90 31.07
CA ASN A 356 -6.18 9.08 30.95
C ASN A 356 -7.67 8.72 31.11
N ARG A 357 -8.12 7.62 30.50
CA ARG A 357 -9.49 7.09 30.69
C ARG A 357 -9.76 6.63 32.13
N LYS A 358 -8.84 5.88 32.77
CA LYS A 358 -8.93 5.49 34.20
C LYS A 358 -9.10 6.73 35.10
N LYS A 359 -8.26 7.75 34.88
CA LYS A 359 -8.34 9.04 35.60
C LYS A 359 -9.69 9.74 35.40
N GLN A 360 -10.20 9.79 34.17
CA GLN A 360 -11.49 10.42 33.86
C GLN A 360 -12.65 9.75 34.61
N VAL A 361 -12.71 8.41 34.60
CA VAL A 361 -13.73 7.64 35.32
C VAL A 361 -13.66 7.93 36.83
N LEU A 362 -12.46 7.93 37.42
CA LEU A 362 -12.25 8.24 38.84
C LEU A 362 -12.65 9.69 39.19
N ASN A 363 -12.40 10.67 38.31
CA ASN A 363 -12.85 12.05 38.47
C ASN A 363 -14.39 12.14 38.52
N GLN A 364 -15.10 11.44 37.64
CA GLN A 364 -16.58 11.38 37.67
C GLN A 364 -17.12 10.72 38.95
N VAL A 365 -16.48 9.64 39.43
CA VAL A 365 -16.83 9.01 40.70
C VAL A 365 -16.67 9.99 41.87
N ASN A 366 -15.54 10.69 41.96
CA ASN A 366 -15.31 11.69 43.00
C ASN A 366 -16.37 12.80 42.98
N ASN A 367 -16.75 13.28 41.80
CA ASN A 367 -17.80 14.29 41.62
C ASN A 367 -19.18 13.77 42.04
N PHE A 368 -19.54 12.54 41.70
CA PHE A 368 -20.77 11.90 42.17
C PHE A 368 -20.79 11.73 43.69
N LEU A 369 -19.73 11.18 44.30
CA LEU A 369 -19.62 10.97 45.75
C LEU A 369 -19.68 12.28 46.55
N LYS A 370 -19.06 13.36 46.02
CA LYS A 370 -19.13 14.71 46.59
C LYS A 370 -20.57 15.23 46.56
N THR A 371 -21.21 15.18 45.41
CA THR A 371 -22.61 15.61 45.21
C THR A 371 -23.59 14.81 46.08
N LYS A 372 -23.40 13.49 46.19
CA LYS A 372 -24.15 12.60 47.08
C LYS A 372 -23.96 12.98 48.56
N GLY A 373 -22.77 13.43 48.95
CA GLY A 373 -22.49 14.01 50.27
C GLY A 373 -23.20 15.34 50.52
N ASP A 374 -23.09 16.29 49.60
CA ASP A 374 -23.72 17.62 49.69
C ASP A 374 -25.26 17.53 49.74
N PHE A 375 -25.82 16.57 49.01
CA PHE A 375 -27.25 16.21 49.06
C PHE A 375 -27.67 15.71 50.45
N LEU A 376 -26.85 14.88 51.13
CA LEU A 376 -27.15 14.40 52.49
C LEU A 376 -27.09 15.53 53.53
N ILE A 377 -26.15 16.45 53.41
CA ILE A 377 -26.08 17.65 54.26
C ILE A 377 -27.34 18.50 54.06
N SER A 378 -27.71 18.76 52.79
CA SER A 378 -28.90 19.53 52.42
C SER A 378 -30.19 18.88 52.93
N ARG A 379 -30.29 17.54 52.88
CA ARG A 379 -31.42 16.78 53.42
C ARG A 379 -31.49 16.84 54.94
N GLU A 380 -30.36 16.75 55.64
CA GLU A 380 -30.34 16.87 57.10
C GLU A 380 -30.76 18.27 57.57
N GLU A 381 -30.32 19.32 56.86
CA GLU A 381 -30.77 20.69 57.10
C GLU A 381 -32.28 20.85 56.83
N ALA A 382 -32.77 20.29 55.71
CA ALA A 382 -34.20 20.30 55.38
C ALA A 382 -35.03 19.61 56.46
N ILE A 383 -34.65 18.41 56.92
CA ILE A 383 -35.34 17.69 58.02
C ILE A 383 -35.40 18.55 59.29
N LYS A 384 -34.30 19.21 59.68
CA LYS A 384 -34.27 20.10 60.86
C LYS A 384 -35.26 21.28 60.71
N LYS A 385 -35.35 21.88 59.52
CA LYS A 385 -36.29 22.98 59.24
C LYS A 385 -37.74 22.52 59.20
N LEU A 386 -38.04 21.43 58.51
CA LEU A 386 -39.38 20.83 58.44
C LEU A 386 -39.90 20.45 59.83
N GLN A 387 -39.05 19.85 60.67
CA GLN A 387 -39.37 19.55 62.07
C GLN A 387 -39.72 20.82 62.87
N ASN A 388 -39.01 21.93 62.66
CA ASN A 388 -39.31 23.22 63.31
C ASN A 388 -40.69 23.76 62.85
N CYS A 389 -41.02 23.67 61.56
CA CYS A 389 -42.36 24.01 61.05
C CYS A 389 -43.46 23.18 61.73
N CYS A 390 -43.29 21.84 61.82
CA CYS A 390 -44.24 20.96 62.50
C CYS A 390 -44.39 21.30 64.00
N ASN A 391 -43.27 21.46 64.72
CA ASN A 391 -43.30 21.77 66.15
C ASN A 391 -44.00 23.13 66.41
N ARG A 392 -43.83 24.13 65.54
CA ARG A 392 -44.52 25.43 65.64
C ARG A 392 -46.02 25.34 65.38
N LEU A 393 -46.43 24.55 64.38
CA LEU A 393 -47.83 24.24 64.12
C LEU A 393 -48.46 23.50 65.32
N GLU A 394 -47.77 22.51 65.87
CA GLU A 394 -48.23 21.72 67.00
C GLU A 394 -48.38 22.55 68.29
N ILE A 395 -47.38 23.38 68.63
CA ILE A 395 -47.46 24.32 69.76
C ILE A 395 -48.67 25.24 69.63
N PHE A 396 -48.92 25.80 68.44
CA PHE A 396 -50.07 26.67 68.20
C PHE A 396 -51.40 25.94 68.39
N THR A 397 -51.53 24.70 67.90
CA THR A 397 -52.74 23.89 68.09
C THR A 397 -52.94 23.38 69.53
N ASN A 398 -51.87 23.13 70.30
CA ASN A 398 -51.97 22.59 71.66
C ASN A 398 -52.12 23.68 72.73
N LYS A 399 -51.52 24.86 72.55
CA LYS A 399 -51.55 25.96 73.55
C LYS A 399 -52.95 26.52 73.76
N GLU A 400 -53.80 26.52 72.73
CA GLU A 400 -55.23 26.83 72.87
C GLU A 400 -56.03 25.69 73.50
N ARG A 401 -55.65 24.43 73.31
CA ARG A 401 -56.37 23.27 73.87
C ARG A 401 -56.35 23.28 75.41
N SER A 402 -55.30 23.85 76.01
CA SER A 402 -55.25 24.13 77.46
C SER A 402 -56.00 25.40 77.87
N ALA A 403 -56.12 26.40 76.99
CA ALA A 403 -56.81 27.66 77.30
C ALA A 403 -58.34 27.59 77.12
N PHE A 404 -58.83 26.73 76.22
CA PHE A 404 -60.26 26.62 75.84
C PHE A 404 -61.02 25.45 76.50
N GLY A 405 -60.49 24.89 77.60
CA GLY A 405 -61.21 23.85 78.37
C GLY A 405 -62.58 24.29 78.93
N PHE A 406 -62.85 25.60 78.97
CA PHE A 406 -64.05 26.17 79.63
C PHE A 406 -65.03 26.94 78.72
N VAL A 407 -64.72 27.24 77.45
CA VAL A 407 -65.61 28.05 76.59
C VAL A 407 -65.82 27.39 75.22
N LYS A 408 -66.73 26.41 75.17
CA LYS A 408 -66.91 25.54 73.99
C LYS A 408 -67.62 26.19 72.78
N ASN A 409 -68.33 27.31 72.97
CA ASN A 409 -69.33 27.81 72.00
C ASN A 409 -69.16 29.26 71.50
N MET A 410 -68.10 29.99 71.84
CA MET A 410 -67.80 31.32 71.25
C MET A 410 -66.33 31.40 70.82
N VAL A 411 -66.06 30.96 69.59
CA VAL A 411 -64.80 31.25 68.89
C VAL A 411 -65.08 32.36 67.89
N SER A 412 -64.40 33.51 68.02
CA SER A 412 -64.57 34.65 67.13
C SER A 412 -64.25 34.28 65.68
N VAL A 413 -64.88 34.96 64.72
CA VAL A 413 -64.52 34.85 63.31
C VAL A 413 -63.05 35.26 63.09
N GLU A 414 -62.55 36.23 63.86
CA GLU A 414 -61.16 36.69 63.80
C GLU A 414 -60.17 35.65 64.33
N ASP A 415 -60.54 34.86 65.36
CA ASP A 415 -59.72 33.74 65.83
C ASP A 415 -59.59 32.68 64.73
N LYS A 416 -60.69 32.35 64.04
CA LYS A 416 -60.69 31.39 62.92
C LYS A 416 -59.83 31.89 61.76
N ILE A 417 -59.94 33.17 61.39
CA ILE A 417 -59.12 33.79 60.35
C ILE A 417 -57.63 33.77 60.74
N SER A 418 -57.32 34.04 62.01
CA SER A 418 -55.94 34.04 62.51
C SER A 418 -55.32 32.64 62.49
N LYS A 419 -56.10 31.59 62.84
CA LYS A 419 -55.68 30.18 62.74
C LYS A 419 -55.36 29.78 61.30
N ILE A 420 -56.22 30.14 60.35
CA ILE A 420 -56.00 29.86 58.92
C ILE A 420 -54.73 30.56 58.43
N LYS A 421 -54.55 31.86 58.71
CA LYS A 421 -53.34 32.61 58.33
C LYS A 421 -52.05 32.03 58.93
N PHE A 422 -52.08 31.56 60.17
CA PHE A 422 -50.92 30.94 60.82
C PHE A 422 -50.59 29.57 60.20
N ALA A 423 -51.60 28.72 59.99
CA ALA A 423 -51.43 27.42 59.36
C ALA A 423 -50.91 27.54 57.91
N ASP A 424 -51.49 28.44 57.12
CA ASP A 424 -51.09 28.69 55.73
C ASP A 424 -49.64 29.20 55.64
N LYS A 425 -49.18 30.02 56.60
CA LYS A 425 -47.79 30.50 56.63
C LYS A 425 -46.81 29.34 56.74
N TYR A 426 -46.96 28.48 57.75
CA TYR A 426 -46.02 27.37 57.98
C TYR A 426 -46.18 26.23 56.98
N THR A 427 -47.37 26.03 56.40
CA THR A 427 -47.55 25.10 55.27
C THR A 427 -46.80 25.57 54.02
N LYS A 428 -46.84 26.87 53.69
CA LYS A 428 -46.04 27.46 52.61
C LYS A 428 -44.53 27.38 52.88
N GLU A 429 -44.13 27.63 54.13
CA GLU A 429 -42.73 27.48 54.55
C GLU A 429 -42.23 26.04 54.39
N PHE A 430 -43.04 25.06 54.82
CA PHE A 430 -42.79 23.63 54.62
C PHE A 430 -42.62 23.29 53.13
N GLN A 431 -43.58 23.68 52.28
CA GLN A 431 -43.51 23.48 50.83
C GLN A 431 -42.27 24.10 50.19
N ASN A 432 -41.90 25.33 50.56
CA ASN A 432 -40.69 26.01 50.05
C ASN A 432 -39.40 25.26 50.42
N ILE A 433 -39.33 24.67 51.63
CA ILE A 433 -38.20 23.83 52.03
C ILE A 433 -38.12 22.57 51.16
N LEU A 434 -39.25 21.96 50.80
CA LEU A 434 -39.28 20.78 49.92
C LEU A 434 -38.82 21.10 48.50
N THR A 435 -39.27 22.22 47.93
CA THR A 435 -38.82 22.67 46.60
C THR A 435 -37.30 22.85 46.57
N LYS A 436 -36.73 23.58 47.54
CA LYS A 436 -35.27 23.77 47.64
C LYS A 436 -34.51 22.45 47.86
N TYR A 437 -35.11 21.50 48.57
CA TYR A 437 -34.53 20.17 48.74
C TYR A 437 -34.54 19.36 47.43
N ASN A 438 -35.58 19.46 46.60
CA ASN A 438 -35.67 18.80 45.30
C ASN A 438 -34.60 19.28 44.31
N ASP A 439 -34.18 20.54 44.37
CA ASP A 439 -33.06 21.06 43.56
C ASP A 439 -31.77 20.25 43.79
N GLY A 440 -31.49 19.88 45.06
CA GLY A 440 -30.35 19.04 45.42
C GLY A 440 -30.44 17.61 44.87
N LEU A 441 -31.65 17.03 44.86
CA LEU A 441 -31.89 15.72 44.26
C LEU A 441 -31.68 15.75 42.73
N LEU A 442 -32.14 16.81 42.07
CA LEU A 442 -31.95 17.02 40.63
C LEU A 442 -30.46 17.13 40.27
N GLN A 443 -29.66 17.81 41.09
CA GLN A 443 -28.22 17.92 40.87
C GLN A 443 -27.50 16.58 41.06
N MET A 444 -27.86 15.81 42.08
CA MET A 444 -27.35 14.44 42.27
C MET A 444 -27.69 13.54 41.07
N ASN A 445 -28.91 13.66 40.53
CA ASN A 445 -29.34 12.89 39.36
C ASN A 445 -28.53 13.21 38.09
N LYS A 446 -28.25 14.49 37.81
CA LYS A 446 -27.42 14.89 36.66
C LYS A 446 -26.02 14.27 36.74
N ASN A 447 -25.39 14.34 37.91
CA ASN A 447 -24.04 13.80 38.12
C ASN A 447 -24.01 12.26 38.11
N PHE A 448 -25.11 11.61 38.51
CA PHE A 448 -25.28 10.17 38.33
C PHE A 448 -25.29 9.76 36.85
N TYR A 449 -26.10 10.40 36.01
CA TYR A 449 -26.15 10.08 34.56
C TYR A 449 -24.84 10.42 33.85
N SER A 450 -24.15 11.51 34.25
CA SER A 450 -22.80 11.83 33.77
C SER A 450 -21.82 10.67 34.04
N LEU A 451 -21.77 10.19 35.29
CA LEU A 451 -20.95 9.06 35.68
C LEU A 451 -21.32 7.78 34.91
N ARG A 452 -22.61 7.44 34.79
CA ARG A 452 -23.06 6.23 34.07
C ARG A 452 -22.63 6.25 32.60
N ASN A 453 -22.76 7.40 31.93
CA ASN A 453 -22.32 7.54 30.54
C ASN A 453 -20.80 7.37 30.42
N THR A 454 -20.01 8.02 31.28
CA THR A 454 -18.54 7.87 31.27
C THR A 454 -18.09 6.44 31.58
N VAL A 455 -18.75 5.73 32.50
CA VAL A 455 -18.45 4.31 32.77
C VAL A 455 -18.76 3.45 31.54
N GLN A 456 -19.89 3.68 30.87
CA GLN A 456 -20.29 2.94 29.68
C GLN A 456 -19.35 3.17 28.47
N GLU A 457 -18.90 4.41 28.26
CA GLU A 457 -17.87 4.79 27.27
C GLU A 457 -16.51 4.12 27.55
N ASN A 458 -16.27 3.71 28.80
CA ASN A 458 -15.00 3.14 29.28
C ASN A 458 -15.15 1.69 29.78
N LYS A 459 -16.17 0.96 29.35
CA LYS A 459 -16.48 -0.44 29.73
C LYS A 459 -15.36 -1.46 29.48
N GLU A 460 -14.37 -1.10 28.66
CA GLU A 460 -13.18 -1.91 28.33
C GLU A 460 -12.18 -1.93 29.50
N LEU A 461 -12.24 -0.94 30.39
CA LEU A 461 -11.38 -0.85 31.56
C LEU A 461 -11.98 -1.63 32.75
N GLU A 462 -11.16 -2.45 33.39
CA GLU A 462 -11.50 -3.17 34.63
C GLU A 462 -11.99 -2.23 35.75
N VAL A 463 -11.41 -1.02 35.84
CA VAL A 463 -11.83 0.03 36.77
C VAL A 463 -13.32 0.40 36.59
N SER A 464 -13.80 0.48 35.35
CA SER A 464 -15.17 0.87 35.00
C SER A 464 -16.15 -0.23 35.40
N LEU A 465 -15.84 -1.49 35.09
CA LEU A 465 -16.63 -2.66 35.47
C LEU A 465 -16.76 -2.79 36.99
N THR A 466 -15.67 -2.51 37.73
CA THR A 466 -15.69 -2.59 39.19
C THR A 466 -16.48 -1.44 39.82
N ILE A 467 -16.39 -0.23 39.25
CA ILE A 467 -17.18 0.94 39.65
C ILE A 467 -18.67 0.74 39.38
N GLU A 468 -19.03 0.13 38.24
CA GLU A 468 -20.40 -0.22 37.86
C GLU A 468 -21.07 -1.12 38.91
N VAL A 469 -20.34 -2.12 39.40
CA VAL A 469 -20.78 -3.05 40.45
C VAL A 469 -20.88 -2.35 41.81
N ILE A 470 -19.84 -1.62 42.25
CA ILE A 470 -19.81 -0.95 43.56
C ILE A 470 -20.93 0.09 43.70
N LEU A 471 -21.09 0.95 42.69
CA LEU A 471 -22.10 2.01 42.67
C LEU A 471 -23.46 1.55 42.11
N LYS A 472 -23.55 0.27 41.71
CA LYS A 472 -24.77 -0.43 41.25
C LYS A 472 -25.53 0.34 40.16
N LEU A 473 -24.80 0.87 39.18
CA LEU A 473 -25.28 1.88 38.25
C LEU A 473 -26.53 1.45 37.45
N ASP A 474 -26.69 0.15 37.17
CA ASP A 474 -27.87 -0.39 36.48
C ASP A 474 -29.13 -0.55 37.37
N SER A 475 -28.97 -0.57 38.70
CA SER A 475 -30.09 -0.71 39.65
C SER A 475 -30.43 0.60 40.38
N PHE A 476 -29.73 1.69 40.05
CA PHE A 476 -29.95 2.99 40.69
C PHE A 476 -31.33 3.54 40.32
N ASN A 477 -32.21 3.64 41.31
CA ASN A 477 -33.55 4.18 41.15
C ASN A 477 -33.69 5.52 41.89
N LEU A 478 -33.84 6.62 41.14
CA LEU A 478 -34.03 7.96 41.69
C LEU A 478 -35.31 8.08 42.53
N ASP A 479 -36.37 7.34 42.18
CA ASP A 479 -37.67 7.44 42.85
C ASP A 479 -37.61 6.90 44.30
N LYS A 480 -36.64 6.03 44.62
CA LYS A 480 -36.30 5.66 46.01
C LYS A 480 -35.99 6.88 46.89
N PHE A 481 -35.56 8.00 46.29
CA PHE A 481 -35.16 9.22 46.97
C PHE A 481 -36.19 10.36 46.87
N LYS A 482 -37.25 10.19 46.07
CA LYS A 482 -38.42 11.10 46.00
C LYS A 482 -39.44 10.72 47.07
N ILE A 483 -39.26 11.21 48.28
CA ILE A 483 -40.00 10.74 49.45
C ILE A 483 -40.98 11.81 49.93
N PHE A 484 -42.03 12.01 49.13
CA PHE A 484 -43.19 12.81 49.47
C PHE A 484 -44.44 12.03 49.12
N LYS A 485 -45.21 11.67 50.14
CA LYS A 485 -46.47 10.93 50.00
C LYS A 485 -47.67 11.88 49.98
N PHE A 486 -47.55 13.05 50.61
CA PHE A 486 -48.65 14.02 50.73
C PHE A 486 -48.28 15.41 50.23
N ALA A 487 -47.03 15.85 50.40
CA ALA A 487 -46.68 17.26 50.27
C ALA A 487 -46.61 17.85 48.83
N THR A 488 -46.75 17.05 47.78
CA THR A 488 -46.70 17.50 46.37
C THR A 488 -48.03 17.99 45.80
N ASN A 489 -49.15 17.75 46.49
CA ASN A 489 -50.49 18.03 45.95
C ASN A 489 -50.95 19.46 46.28
N SER A 490 -50.44 20.45 45.53
CA SER A 490 -50.96 21.83 45.59
C SER A 490 -50.70 22.65 44.30
N GLN A 491 -50.98 22.05 43.14
CA GLN A 491 -51.44 22.85 41.99
C GLN A 491 -52.93 22.58 41.80
N GLU A 492 -53.73 23.64 42.02
CA GLU A 492 -55.12 23.85 41.57
C GLU A 492 -56.13 22.67 41.59
N GLY A 493 -57.13 22.77 42.47
CA GLY A 493 -58.39 22.00 42.31
C GLY A 493 -59.07 21.59 43.60
N THR A 494 -58.42 20.73 44.41
CA THR A 494 -59.05 20.08 45.55
C THR A 494 -58.20 20.17 46.82
N LYS A 495 -58.71 20.91 47.82
CA LYS A 495 -58.00 21.23 49.07
C LYS A 495 -57.94 20.05 50.04
N THR A 496 -56.92 19.20 49.94
CA THR A 496 -56.42 18.48 51.12
C THR A 496 -55.41 19.36 51.83
N GLN A 497 -55.86 20.08 52.88
CA GLN A 497 -54.96 20.93 53.67
C GLN A 497 -53.96 20.04 54.42
N LEU A 498 -52.65 20.19 54.13
CA LEU A 498 -51.58 19.47 54.81
C LEU A 498 -51.71 19.63 56.32
N ASN A 499 -51.99 18.54 57.02
CA ASN A 499 -52.08 18.51 58.47
C ASN A 499 -50.75 18.05 59.10
N SER A 500 -50.59 18.27 60.41
CA SER A 500 -49.35 17.97 61.12
C SER A 500 -48.96 16.47 61.02
N SER A 501 -49.92 15.55 61.06
CA SER A 501 -49.61 14.11 60.99
C SER A 501 -49.07 13.68 59.61
N MET A 502 -49.61 14.23 58.51
CA MET A 502 -49.09 14.02 57.16
C MET A 502 -47.65 14.56 57.01
N MET A 503 -47.39 15.76 57.55
CA MET A 503 -46.05 16.36 57.54
C MET A 503 -45.04 15.51 58.34
N VAL A 504 -45.45 14.96 59.49
CA VAL A 504 -44.61 14.07 60.31
C VAL A 504 -44.31 12.74 59.61
N GLU A 505 -45.26 12.18 58.85
CA GLU A 505 -45.04 10.96 58.05
C GLU A 505 -44.01 11.18 56.93
N ASP A 506 -44.10 12.30 56.20
CA ASP A 506 -43.11 12.69 55.18
C ASP A 506 -41.71 12.93 55.83
N ILE A 507 -41.63 13.62 56.98
CA ILE A 507 -40.37 13.81 57.72
C ILE A 507 -39.75 12.48 58.18
N ASN A 508 -40.54 11.56 58.72
CA ASN A 508 -40.04 10.26 59.19
C ASN A 508 -39.52 9.41 58.04
N SER A 509 -40.17 9.50 56.87
CA SER A 509 -39.75 8.83 55.65
C SER A 509 -38.43 9.41 55.11
N LEU A 510 -38.27 10.74 55.13
CA LEU A 510 -36.99 11.41 54.83
C LEU A 510 -35.86 11.00 55.80
N LYS A 511 -36.14 10.91 57.10
CA LYS A 511 -35.16 10.45 58.11
C LYS A 511 -34.70 9.02 57.85
N LYS A 512 -35.62 8.08 57.61
CA LYS A 512 -35.29 6.68 57.32
C LYS A 512 -34.30 6.58 56.15
N ASN A 513 -34.61 7.26 55.04
CA ASN A 513 -33.76 7.22 53.85
C ASN A 513 -32.45 8.02 54.00
N LEU A 514 -32.40 9.06 54.84
CA LEU A 514 -31.13 9.70 55.22
C LEU A 514 -30.17 8.70 55.89
N TYR A 515 -30.67 7.84 56.79
CA TYR A 515 -29.86 6.80 57.42
C TYR A 515 -29.40 5.73 56.42
N GLU A 516 -30.29 5.25 55.56
CA GLU A 516 -29.96 4.30 54.49
C GLU A 516 -28.83 4.82 53.58
N LEU A 517 -28.99 6.04 53.04
CA LEU A 517 -28.00 6.66 52.16
C LEU A 517 -26.68 6.99 52.87
N LYS A 518 -26.68 7.37 54.15
CA LYS A 518 -25.45 7.57 54.92
C LYS A 518 -24.68 6.26 55.07
N SER A 519 -25.37 5.13 55.21
CA SER A 519 -24.77 3.80 55.23
C SER A 519 -24.22 3.42 53.84
N GLU A 520 -25.02 3.63 52.80
CA GLU A 520 -24.68 3.38 51.39
C GLU A 520 -23.41 4.15 50.99
N LEU A 521 -23.38 5.48 51.17
CA LEU A 521 -22.22 6.32 50.86
C LEU A 521 -20.96 5.96 51.67
N LYS A 522 -21.13 5.47 52.90
CA LYS A 522 -20.01 5.01 53.73
C LYS A 522 -19.41 3.71 53.20
N GLN A 523 -20.25 2.80 52.70
CA GLN A 523 -19.80 1.55 52.10
C GLN A 523 -19.14 1.78 50.74
N GLU A 524 -19.76 2.57 49.85
CA GLU A 524 -19.20 2.96 48.55
C GLU A 524 -17.80 3.58 48.71
N LYS A 525 -17.64 4.53 49.64
CA LYS A 525 -16.33 5.15 49.96
C LYS A 525 -15.31 4.18 50.56
N LYS A 526 -15.74 3.06 51.13
CA LYS A 526 -14.84 2.02 51.66
C LYS A 526 -14.37 1.10 50.53
N GLU A 527 -15.27 0.66 49.66
CA GLU A 527 -14.96 -0.23 48.54
C GLU A 527 -14.10 0.49 47.49
N LEU A 528 -14.45 1.73 47.13
CA LEU A 528 -13.69 2.55 46.19
C LEU A 528 -12.30 2.98 46.70
N LYS A 529 -12.04 2.91 48.01
CA LYS A 529 -10.70 3.21 48.55
C LYS A 529 -9.67 2.15 48.17
N ASN A 530 -10.09 0.90 48.03
CA ASN A 530 -9.20 -0.19 47.64
C ASN A 530 -8.78 -0.06 46.15
N LEU A 531 -9.67 0.47 45.32
CA LEU A 531 -9.46 0.77 43.89
C LEU A 531 -8.48 1.92 43.60
N ALA A 532 -8.10 2.70 44.62
CA ALA A 532 -7.17 3.83 44.47
C ALA A 532 -5.73 3.46 44.87
N THR A 533 -5.51 2.23 45.36
CA THR A 533 -4.19 1.69 45.73
C THR A 533 -3.55 0.80 44.66
N ASP A 534 -4.29 0.46 43.61
CA ASP A 534 -3.89 -0.34 42.43
C ASP A 534 -4.02 0.48 41.13
#